data_AF-A0A445MT50-F1
#
_entry.id   AF-A0A445MT50-F1
#
_cell.length_a   1.000
_cell.length_b   1.000
_cell.length_c   1.000
_cell.angle_alpha   90.00
_cell.angle_beta   90.00
_cell.angle_gamma   90.00
#
_symmetry.space_group_name_H-M   'P 1'
#
loop_
_entity.id
_entity.type
_entity.pdbx_description
1 polymer ?
#
loop_
_entity_poly.entity_id
_entity_poly.type
_entity_poly.pdbx_seq_one_letter_code
_entity_poly.pdbx_strand_id
1 'polypeptide(L)'
;MREKACGVYGEIQQRGWKMGPIIGRLKKGFRGRELTEARLQFARFRKLLENTRAIMNLVEDGREKLREEYIFDRHYVTSLLDGVLERAGMLVFDAVVLAPEGGEALYLLYDRLKAFAVERFIKEEAKEQSGCFTPSDTKTLPEEPELRLLSCALDWVTGPLPDGEPSMMDLVRLVFDHTIACLRGGSAMAKKRLEWNRGDTRHVIDVVDLEGGDVKEGPVSGYDLGCRPLGTMIAGAGWEGPRRQEGEAKTTKNWIAFTDKDQLSLRGTDDDNRLYLEATLSGHTDADFAFFFAEDPLDPKSFLPEAFHVEKTVLGAMAWNYDLPGQDMEYSLSQLGARLLGGM
;
A
#
# COMPACT_ATOMS: atom_id res chain seq x y z
N MET A 1 -36.47 -64.31 30.28
CA MET A 1 -36.36 -64.22 28.81
C MET A 1 -35.67 -62.91 28.48
N ARG A 2 -34.54 -62.94 27.75
CA ARG A 2 -33.64 -61.82 27.35
C ARG A 2 -32.80 -61.26 28.51
N GLU A 3 -31.54 -61.65 28.73
CA GLU A 3 -30.34 -61.78 27.87
C GLU A 3 -29.90 -60.50 27.12
N LYS A 4 -28.69 -60.06 27.49
CA LYS A 4 -27.65 -59.36 26.70
C LYS A 4 -27.84 -57.88 26.34
N ALA A 5 -27.09 -57.03 27.06
CA ALA A 5 -26.21 -56.00 26.48
C ALA A 5 -25.29 -55.42 27.58
N CYS A 6 -24.46 -56.29 28.17
CA CYS A 6 -23.26 -55.85 28.89
C CYS A 6 -22.14 -55.82 27.84
N GLY A 7 -21.48 -54.66 27.67
CA GLY A 7 -20.17 -54.58 27.01
C GLY A 7 -20.12 -53.90 25.65
N VAL A 8 -20.32 -52.57 25.57
CA VAL A 8 -19.60 -51.69 24.61
C VAL A 8 -19.41 -50.26 25.16
N TYR A 9 -19.34 -50.06 26.49
CA TYR A 9 -19.03 -48.74 27.08
C TYR A 9 -17.70 -48.72 27.84
N GLY A 10 -16.94 -49.82 27.80
CA GLY A 10 -15.68 -49.99 28.52
C GLY A 10 -14.42 -50.05 27.66
N GLU A 11 -14.49 -49.70 26.36
CA GLU A 11 -13.37 -49.93 25.42
C GLU A 11 -12.99 -48.74 24.53
N ILE A 12 -13.31 -47.50 24.95
CA ILE A 12 -12.80 -46.28 24.28
C ILE A 12 -11.69 -45.58 25.08
N GLN A 13 -11.39 -46.03 26.31
CA GLN A 13 -10.29 -45.49 27.12
C GLN A 13 -8.92 -46.16 26.91
N GLN A 14 -8.78 -47.12 25.98
CA GLN A 14 -7.50 -47.83 25.74
C GLN A 14 -6.98 -47.77 24.30
N ARG A 15 -7.37 -46.75 23.53
CA ARG A 15 -6.57 -46.34 22.36
C ARG A 15 -6.16 -44.90 22.56
N GLY A 16 -4.92 -44.70 23.01
CA GLY A 16 -4.25 -43.41 23.04
C GLY A 16 -4.12 -42.85 21.62
N TRP A 17 -5.21 -42.31 21.09
CA TRP A 17 -5.14 -41.41 19.95
C TRP A 17 -4.42 -40.17 20.46
N LYS A 18 -3.12 -40.11 20.18
CA LYS A 18 -2.37 -38.86 20.27
C LYS A 18 -3.08 -37.88 19.33
N MET A 19 -3.96 -37.05 19.87
CA MET A 19 -4.62 -35.95 19.14
C MET A 19 -3.62 -34.83 18.82
N GLY A 20 -2.47 -34.78 19.52
CA GLY A 20 -1.40 -33.79 19.30
C GLY A 20 -0.89 -33.72 17.86
N PRO A 21 -0.52 -34.83 17.20
CA PRO A 21 -0.11 -34.86 15.79
C PRO A 21 -1.21 -34.47 14.79
N ILE A 22 -2.48 -34.67 15.11
CA ILE A 22 -3.62 -34.32 14.23
C ILE A 22 -3.93 -32.82 14.39
N ILE A 23 -4.02 -32.33 15.63
CA ILE A 23 -4.17 -30.90 15.95
C ILE A 23 -2.97 -30.12 15.40
N GLY A 24 -1.75 -30.66 15.50
CA GLY A 24 -0.54 -30.06 14.93
C GLY A 24 -0.57 -29.97 13.41
N ARG A 25 -1.09 -30.99 12.71
CA ARG A 25 -1.28 -30.95 11.26
C ARG A 25 -2.39 -30.00 10.83
N LEU A 26 -3.49 -29.92 11.58
CA LEU A 26 -4.57 -28.97 11.34
C LEU A 26 -4.10 -27.52 11.55
N LYS A 27 -3.35 -27.25 12.62
CA LYS A 27 -2.73 -25.94 12.87
C LYS A 27 -1.70 -25.57 11.80
N LYS A 28 -0.89 -26.52 11.31
CA LYS A 28 0.04 -26.29 10.19
C LYS A 28 -0.71 -26.00 8.88
N GLY A 29 -1.77 -26.73 8.59
CA GLY A 29 -2.61 -26.49 7.40
C GLY A 29 -3.33 -25.14 7.45
N PHE A 30 -3.83 -24.75 8.62
CA PHE A 30 -4.46 -23.44 8.84
C PHE A 30 -3.46 -22.29 8.70
N ARG A 31 -2.28 -22.39 9.33
CA ARG A 31 -1.19 -21.42 9.18
C ARG A 31 -0.72 -21.27 7.72
N GLY A 32 -0.65 -22.37 6.97
CA GLY A 32 -0.28 -22.34 5.55
C GLY A 32 -1.30 -21.60 4.69
N ARG A 33 -2.59 -21.73 5.01
CA ARG A 33 -3.67 -21.00 4.32
C ARG A 33 -3.62 -19.50 4.65
N GLU A 34 -3.50 -19.13 5.93
CA GLU A 34 -3.39 -17.73 6.36
C GLU A 34 -2.18 -17.03 5.73
N LEU A 35 -1.02 -17.71 5.68
CA LEU A 35 0.18 -17.18 5.03
C LEU A 35 -0.03 -16.99 3.52
N THR A 36 -0.74 -17.92 2.88
CA THR A 36 -1.05 -17.81 1.45
C THR A 36 -2.00 -16.64 1.17
N GLU A 37 -3.03 -16.46 2.00
CA GLU A 37 -3.97 -15.34 1.92
C GLU A 37 -3.23 -14.00 2.15
N ALA A 38 -2.36 -13.92 3.15
CA ALA A 38 -1.51 -12.76 3.39
C ALA A 38 -0.60 -12.45 2.20
N ARG A 39 0.12 -13.45 1.67
CA ARG A 39 0.96 -13.30 0.46
C ARG A 39 0.17 -12.76 -0.73
N LEU A 40 -1.04 -13.29 -0.96
CA LEU A 40 -1.90 -12.82 -2.04
C LEU A 40 -2.35 -11.37 -1.81
N GLN A 41 -2.73 -11.03 -0.58
CA GLN A 41 -3.13 -9.68 -0.21
C GLN A 41 -1.99 -8.68 -0.46
N PHE A 42 -0.75 -8.96 -0.01
CA PHE A 42 0.39 -8.08 -0.27
C PHE A 42 0.75 -7.99 -1.74
N ALA A 43 0.73 -9.12 -2.47
CA ALA A 43 1.00 -9.12 -3.90
C ALA A 43 -0.03 -8.26 -4.67
N ARG A 44 -1.31 -8.33 -4.30
CA ARG A 44 -2.39 -7.55 -4.92
C ARG A 44 -2.33 -6.08 -4.55
N PHE A 45 -2.08 -5.75 -3.28
CA PHE A 45 -1.90 -4.37 -2.87
C PHE A 45 -0.70 -3.72 -3.56
N ARG A 46 0.40 -4.46 -3.74
CA ARG A 46 1.53 -3.96 -4.52
C ARG A 46 1.16 -3.70 -5.98
N LYS A 47 0.41 -4.59 -6.63
CA LYS A 47 -0.05 -4.34 -8.01
C LYS A 47 -0.92 -3.09 -8.11
N LEU A 48 -1.74 -2.83 -7.09
CA LEU A 48 -2.50 -1.57 -6.96
C LEU A 48 -1.55 -0.35 -6.89
N LEU A 49 -0.48 -0.41 -6.09
CA LEU A 49 0.54 0.66 -6.03
C LEU A 49 1.28 0.85 -7.36
N GLU A 50 1.68 -0.24 -8.02
CA GLU A 50 2.34 -0.22 -9.33
C GLU A 50 1.45 0.42 -10.40
N ASN A 51 0.16 0.08 -10.42
CA ASN A 51 -0.81 0.68 -11.35
C ASN A 51 -1.00 2.18 -11.08
N THR A 52 -1.05 2.60 -9.81
CA THR A 52 -1.12 4.02 -9.43
C THR A 52 0.13 4.77 -9.91
N ARG A 53 1.33 4.22 -9.68
CA ARG A 53 2.58 4.80 -10.17
C ARG A 53 2.60 4.91 -11.69
N ALA A 54 2.17 3.88 -12.40
CA ALA A 54 2.13 3.90 -13.87
C ALA A 54 1.23 5.04 -14.39
N ILE A 55 0.11 5.34 -13.73
CA ILE A 55 -0.73 6.51 -14.05
C ILE A 55 0.05 7.81 -13.84
N MET A 56 0.75 7.96 -12.71
CA MET A 56 1.53 9.17 -12.45
C MET A 56 2.70 9.36 -13.40
N ASN A 57 3.35 8.27 -13.83
CA ASN A 57 4.43 8.34 -14.83
C ASN A 57 3.91 8.82 -16.19
N LEU A 58 2.68 8.44 -16.58
CA LEU A 58 2.04 8.99 -17.79
C LEU A 58 1.74 10.49 -17.63
N VAL A 59 1.36 10.93 -16.43
CA VAL A 59 1.14 12.36 -16.14
C VAL A 59 2.45 13.14 -16.25
N GLU A 60 3.54 12.64 -15.67
CA GLU A 60 4.84 13.31 -15.73
C GLU A 60 5.40 13.36 -17.15
N ASP A 61 5.27 12.28 -17.93
CA ASP A 61 5.61 12.30 -19.37
C ASP A 61 4.79 13.39 -20.11
N GLY A 62 3.47 13.44 -19.89
CA GLY A 62 2.64 14.48 -20.48
C GLY A 62 3.03 15.91 -20.04
N ARG A 63 3.40 16.10 -18.77
CA ARG A 63 3.88 17.39 -18.25
C ARG A 63 5.21 17.80 -18.87
N GLU A 64 6.11 16.85 -19.10
CA GLU A 64 7.35 17.09 -19.84
C GLU A 64 7.02 17.56 -21.27
N LYS A 65 6.07 16.89 -21.95
CA LYS A 65 5.65 17.27 -23.31
C LYS A 65 5.00 18.64 -23.40
N LEU A 66 4.40 19.14 -22.32
CA LEU A 66 3.88 20.52 -22.25
C LEU A 66 4.97 21.58 -22.01
N ARG A 67 6.13 21.21 -21.45
CA ARG A 67 7.19 22.16 -21.08
C ARG A 67 8.21 22.37 -22.18
N GLU A 68 8.45 21.37 -23.00
CA GLU A 68 9.42 21.45 -24.10
C GLU A 68 8.70 21.70 -25.43
N GLU A 69 9.45 22.13 -26.45
CA GLU A 69 8.94 22.39 -27.82
C GLU A 69 8.67 21.07 -28.57
N TYR A 70 7.91 20.15 -27.96
CA TYR A 70 7.50 18.90 -28.61
C TYR A 70 6.37 19.13 -29.60
N ILE A 71 6.53 18.55 -30.78
CA ILE A 71 5.45 18.41 -31.75
C ILE A 71 4.86 17.01 -31.56
N PHE A 72 3.63 16.94 -31.07
CA PHE A 72 2.86 15.70 -31.00
C PHE A 72 1.47 15.90 -31.63
N ASP A 73 0.83 14.79 -31.97
CA ASP A 73 -0.51 14.80 -32.54
C ASP A 73 -1.54 14.32 -31.52
N ARG A 74 -2.81 14.35 -31.92
CA ARG A 74 -3.91 13.84 -31.10
C ARG A 74 -3.73 12.36 -30.71
N HIS A 75 -3.04 11.57 -31.54
CA HIS A 75 -2.83 10.15 -31.24
C HIS A 75 -2.04 9.97 -29.95
N TYR A 76 -1.04 10.82 -29.69
CA TYR A 76 -0.34 10.85 -28.40
C TYR A 76 -1.31 11.00 -27.22
N VAL A 77 -2.20 12.00 -27.25
CA VAL A 77 -3.15 12.24 -26.16
C VAL A 77 -4.11 11.06 -25.99
N THR A 78 -4.60 10.48 -27.09
CA THR A 78 -5.47 9.29 -27.00
C THR A 78 -4.73 8.08 -26.43
N SER A 79 -3.47 7.85 -26.82
CA SER A 79 -2.67 6.73 -26.29
C SER A 79 -2.34 6.92 -24.81
N LEU A 80 -2.07 8.15 -24.37
CA LEU A 80 -1.88 8.47 -22.95
C LEU A 80 -3.15 8.14 -22.17
N LEU A 81 -4.31 8.58 -22.65
CA LEU A 81 -5.60 8.32 -21.99
C LEU A 81 -5.97 6.84 -21.97
N ASP A 82 -5.73 6.11 -23.06
CA ASP A 82 -5.92 4.65 -23.10
C ASP A 82 -5.05 3.96 -22.05
N GLY A 83 -3.79 4.37 -21.92
CA GLY A 83 -2.88 3.89 -20.88
C GLY A 83 -3.38 4.19 -19.47
N VAL A 84 -3.87 5.40 -19.21
CA VAL A 84 -4.45 5.77 -17.91
C VAL A 84 -5.69 4.92 -17.60
N LEU A 85 -6.61 4.77 -18.56
CA LEU A 85 -7.83 3.99 -18.40
C LEU A 85 -7.53 2.50 -18.15
N GLU A 86 -6.60 1.92 -18.89
CA GLU A 86 -6.17 0.53 -18.69
C GLU A 86 -5.65 0.31 -17.26
N ARG A 87 -4.75 1.18 -16.78
CA ARG A 87 -4.20 1.11 -15.43
C ARG A 87 -5.25 1.33 -14.36
N ALA A 88 -6.18 2.26 -14.57
CA ALA A 88 -7.30 2.50 -13.66
C ALA A 88 -8.25 1.28 -13.59
N GLY A 89 -8.50 0.61 -14.71
CA GLY A 89 -9.26 -0.64 -14.71
C GLY A 89 -8.58 -1.75 -13.91
N MET A 90 -7.25 -1.90 -14.06
CA MET A 90 -6.47 -2.84 -13.25
C MET A 90 -6.47 -2.47 -11.76
N LEU A 91 -6.40 -1.17 -11.45
CA LEU A 91 -6.48 -0.63 -10.08
C LEU A 91 -7.80 -1.02 -9.40
N VAL A 92 -8.93 -0.80 -10.08
CA VAL A 92 -10.26 -1.19 -9.58
C VAL A 92 -10.36 -2.69 -9.40
N PHE A 93 -9.85 -3.47 -10.35
CA PHE A 93 -9.84 -4.93 -10.25
C PHE A 93 -9.07 -5.41 -9.01
N ASP A 94 -7.84 -4.94 -8.81
CA ASP A 94 -7.03 -5.34 -7.66
C ASP A 94 -7.69 -4.90 -6.33
N ALA A 95 -8.33 -3.72 -6.29
CA ALA A 95 -9.08 -3.27 -5.12
C ALA A 95 -10.27 -4.18 -4.78
N VAL A 96 -11.04 -4.62 -5.79
CA VAL A 96 -12.18 -5.54 -5.57
C VAL A 96 -11.69 -6.94 -5.17
N VAL A 97 -10.51 -7.37 -5.63
CA VAL A 97 -9.91 -8.63 -5.16
C VAL A 97 -9.49 -8.54 -3.69
N LEU A 98 -8.98 -7.39 -3.26
CA LEU A 98 -8.56 -7.13 -1.87
C LEU A 98 -9.75 -6.94 -0.92
N ALA A 99 -10.79 -6.27 -1.40
CA ALA A 99 -11.96 -5.85 -0.65
C ALA A 99 -13.21 -6.06 -1.53
N PRO A 100 -13.77 -7.29 -1.57
CA PRO A 100 -14.89 -7.61 -2.46
C PRO A 100 -16.16 -6.83 -2.16
N GLU A 101 -16.44 -6.57 -0.88
CA GLU A 101 -17.62 -5.86 -0.43
C GLU A 101 -17.53 -4.38 -0.80
N GLY A 102 -18.50 -3.87 -1.57
CA GLY A 102 -18.56 -2.44 -1.95
C GLY A 102 -17.85 -2.08 -3.26
N GLY A 103 -17.25 -3.06 -3.95
CA GLY A 103 -16.53 -2.83 -5.22
C GLY A 103 -17.37 -2.28 -6.38
N GLU A 104 -18.70 -2.38 -6.32
CA GLU A 104 -19.62 -1.82 -7.33
C GLU A 104 -19.45 -0.31 -7.49
N ALA A 105 -19.28 0.43 -6.39
CA ALA A 105 -19.06 1.87 -6.43
C ALA A 105 -17.79 2.27 -7.19
N LEU A 106 -16.74 1.44 -7.10
CA LEU A 106 -15.48 1.65 -7.81
C LEU A 106 -15.66 1.49 -9.32
N TYR A 107 -16.34 0.41 -9.75
CA TYR A 107 -16.63 0.19 -11.17
C TYR A 107 -17.57 1.26 -11.74
N LEU A 108 -18.60 1.68 -11.00
CA LEU A 108 -19.50 2.75 -11.44
C LEU A 108 -18.76 4.07 -11.67
N LEU A 109 -17.84 4.44 -10.77
CA LEU A 109 -17.03 5.65 -10.94
C LEU A 109 -16.08 5.50 -12.12
N TYR A 110 -15.41 4.36 -12.26
CA TYR A 110 -14.51 4.08 -13.38
C TYR A 110 -15.24 4.12 -14.74
N ASP A 111 -16.42 3.51 -14.85
CA ASP A 111 -17.22 3.54 -16.08
C ASP A 111 -17.65 4.96 -16.45
N ARG A 112 -18.02 5.78 -15.44
CA ARG A 112 -18.34 7.20 -15.65
C ARG A 112 -17.12 7.98 -16.16
N LEU A 113 -15.95 7.76 -15.56
CA LEU A 113 -14.68 8.38 -15.98
C LEU A 113 -14.27 7.95 -17.40
N LYS A 114 -14.45 6.67 -17.73
CA LYS A 114 -14.20 6.14 -19.07
C LYS A 114 -15.12 6.77 -20.12
N ALA A 115 -16.42 6.83 -19.84
CA ALA A 115 -17.39 7.47 -20.74
C ALA A 115 -17.04 8.95 -20.96
N PHE A 116 -16.69 9.65 -19.88
CA PHE A 116 -16.24 11.04 -19.94
C PHE A 116 -15.01 11.22 -20.84
N ALA A 117 -13.97 10.40 -20.65
CA ALA A 117 -12.75 10.48 -21.45
C ALA A 117 -13.02 10.23 -22.94
N VAL A 118 -13.90 9.27 -23.25
CA VAL A 118 -14.30 8.97 -24.62
C VAL A 118 -15.00 10.17 -25.27
N GLU A 119 -15.96 10.78 -24.56
CA GLU A 119 -16.73 11.90 -25.06
C GLU A 119 -15.90 13.18 -25.24
N ARG A 120 -15.02 13.47 -24.28
CA ARG A 120 -14.28 14.74 -24.24
C ARG A 120 -12.96 14.74 -25.00
N PHE A 121 -12.26 13.61 -25.04
CA PHE A 121 -10.89 13.57 -25.55
C PHE A 121 -10.70 12.64 -26.75
N ILE A 122 -11.50 11.58 -26.89
CA ILE A 122 -11.27 10.54 -27.89
C ILE A 122 -12.11 10.78 -29.16
N LYS A 123 -13.43 11.01 -29.05
CA LYS A 123 -14.32 11.22 -30.22
C LYS A 123 -13.90 12.42 -31.09
N GLU A 124 -13.91 12.26 -32.41
CA GLU A 124 -13.51 13.31 -33.38
C GLU A 124 -14.37 14.59 -33.28
N GLU A 125 -15.64 14.47 -32.89
CA GLU A 125 -16.60 15.57 -32.71
C GLU A 125 -16.25 16.49 -31.52
N ALA A 126 -15.34 16.07 -30.64
CA ALA A 126 -14.79 16.93 -29.58
C ALA A 126 -14.01 18.15 -30.14
N LYS A 127 -13.74 18.19 -31.46
CA LYS A 127 -13.10 19.30 -32.18
C LYS A 127 -13.86 20.64 -32.08
N GLU A 128 -15.18 20.63 -31.93
CA GLU A 128 -16.01 21.85 -32.02
C GLU A 128 -16.55 22.35 -30.67
N GLN A 129 -16.46 21.55 -29.61
CA GLN A 129 -16.96 21.87 -28.27
C GLN A 129 -15.83 21.99 -27.23
N SER A 130 -14.69 22.56 -27.61
CA SER A 130 -13.61 22.95 -26.69
C SER A 130 -14.04 24.13 -25.80
N GLY A 131 -15.14 23.99 -25.06
CA GLY A 131 -15.23 24.55 -23.72
C GLY A 131 -14.39 23.66 -22.81
N CYS A 132 -13.05 23.77 -22.90
CA CYS A 132 -12.19 23.20 -21.86
C CYS A 132 -12.63 23.81 -20.53
N PHE A 133 -12.52 23.00 -19.48
CA PHE A 133 -12.56 23.50 -18.10
C PHE A 133 -11.72 24.76 -18.03
N THR A 134 -12.26 25.81 -17.41
CA THR A 134 -11.39 26.90 -16.97
C THR A 134 -10.51 26.28 -15.88
N PRO A 135 -9.18 26.20 -16.06
CA PRO A 135 -8.34 25.61 -15.03
C PRO A 135 -8.57 26.38 -13.73
N SER A 136 -8.58 25.66 -12.60
CA SER A 136 -8.72 26.27 -11.27
C SER A 136 -7.62 27.29 -10.98
N ASP A 137 -6.50 27.23 -11.71
CA ASP A 137 -5.42 28.20 -11.64
C ASP A 137 -5.35 29.05 -12.92
N THR A 138 -5.20 30.34 -12.70
CA THR A 138 -4.99 31.50 -13.61
C THR A 138 -3.97 31.36 -14.78
N LYS A 139 -3.53 30.16 -15.16
CA LYS A 139 -2.66 29.96 -16.33
C LYS A 139 -3.49 30.01 -17.61
N THR A 140 -3.14 30.94 -18.48
CA THR A 140 -3.60 30.96 -19.87
C THR A 140 -3.31 29.62 -20.52
N LEU A 141 -4.35 28.95 -21.01
CA LEU A 141 -4.23 27.69 -21.76
C LEU A 141 -3.32 27.89 -22.98
N PRO A 142 -2.61 26.84 -23.43
CA PRO A 142 -1.84 26.88 -24.66
C PRO A 142 -2.71 27.30 -25.87
N GLU A 143 -2.14 28.13 -26.74
CA GLU A 143 -2.81 28.57 -27.97
C GLU A 143 -3.01 27.40 -28.95
N GLU A 144 -2.05 26.47 -29.00
CA GLU A 144 -2.12 25.28 -29.84
C GLU A 144 -3.17 24.28 -29.34
N PRO A 145 -4.04 23.76 -30.22
CA PRO A 145 -5.16 22.91 -29.81
C PRO A 145 -4.71 21.57 -29.22
N GLU A 146 -3.62 20.98 -29.69
CA GLU A 146 -3.07 19.72 -29.19
C GLU A 146 -2.48 19.89 -27.78
N LEU A 147 -1.72 20.96 -27.54
CA LEU A 147 -1.20 21.30 -26.21
C LEU A 147 -2.35 21.59 -25.23
N ARG A 148 -3.41 22.25 -25.69
CA ARG A 148 -4.60 22.48 -24.87
C ARG A 148 -5.32 21.18 -24.53
N LEU A 149 -5.47 20.28 -25.49
CA LEU A 149 -6.08 18.98 -25.28
C LEU A 149 -5.28 18.15 -24.26
N LEU A 150 -3.95 18.14 -24.38
CA LEU A 150 -3.07 17.48 -23.41
C LEU A 150 -3.21 18.10 -22.02
N SER A 151 -3.19 19.44 -21.90
CA SER A 151 -3.38 20.12 -20.61
C SER A 151 -4.70 19.71 -19.95
N CYS A 152 -5.81 19.76 -20.68
CA CYS A 152 -7.12 19.39 -20.14
C CYS A 152 -7.21 17.90 -19.80
N ALA A 153 -6.53 17.01 -20.54
CA ALA A 153 -6.42 15.60 -20.22
C ALA A 153 -5.64 15.37 -18.91
N LEU A 154 -4.50 16.05 -18.74
CA LEU A 154 -3.69 15.94 -17.52
C LEU A 154 -4.44 16.49 -16.30
N ASP A 155 -5.14 17.62 -16.43
CA ASP A 155 -5.97 18.20 -15.37
C ASP A 155 -7.10 17.23 -14.97
N TRP A 156 -7.70 16.52 -15.93
CA TRP A 156 -8.69 15.47 -15.64
C TRP A 156 -8.09 14.27 -14.90
N VAL A 157 -6.84 13.92 -15.19
CA VAL A 157 -6.17 12.83 -14.46
C VAL A 157 -5.83 13.26 -13.03
N THR A 158 -5.21 14.43 -12.85
CA THR A 158 -4.68 14.83 -11.53
C THR A 158 -5.73 15.47 -10.63
N GLY A 159 -6.72 16.14 -11.21
CA GLY A 159 -7.70 16.94 -10.48
C GLY A 159 -7.05 18.01 -9.58
N PRO A 160 -7.84 18.64 -8.70
CA PRO A 160 -9.31 18.63 -8.71
C PRO A 160 -9.87 19.37 -9.93
N LEU A 161 -11.03 18.94 -10.41
CA LEU A 161 -11.73 19.61 -11.51
C LEU A 161 -12.74 20.66 -10.99
N PRO A 162 -13.03 21.69 -11.79
CA PRO A 162 -14.14 22.61 -11.51
C PRO A 162 -15.48 21.88 -11.38
N ASP A 163 -16.43 22.53 -10.70
CA ASP A 163 -17.83 22.10 -10.61
C ASP A 163 -18.09 20.71 -9.98
N GLY A 164 -17.09 20.14 -9.30
CA GLY A 164 -17.22 18.85 -8.62
C GLY A 164 -17.31 17.66 -9.58
N GLU A 165 -16.87 17.82 -10.82
CA GLU A 165 -16.70 16.68 -11.72
C GLU A 165 -15.61 15.72 -11.21
N PRO A 166 -15.82 14.40 -11.30
CA PRO A 166 -14.84 13.44 -10.83
C PRO A 166 -13.61 13.42 -11.75
N SER A 167 -12.44 13.41 -11.12
CA SER A 167 -11.14 13.20 -11.76
C SER A 167 -10.68 11.74 -11.61
N MET A 168 -9.64 11.35 -12.35
CA MET A 168 -9.01 10.05 -12.14
C MET A 168 -8.41 9.93 -10.74
N MET A 169 -7.85 11.01 -10.20
CA MET A 169 -7.33 11.03 -8.82
C MET A 169 -8.43 10.76 -7.78
N ASP A 170 -9.68 11.15 -8.02
CA ASP A 170 -10.79 10.83 -7.12
C ASP A 170 -11.09 9.32 -7.09
N LEU A 171 -10.95 8.64 -8.23
CA LEU A 171 -11.01 7.17 -8.27
C LEU A 171 -9.84 6.56 -7.49
N VAL A 172 -8.62 7.07 -7.68
CA VAL A 172 -7.43 6.59 -6.94
C VAL A 172 -7.66 6.73 -5.43
N ARG A 173 -8.10 7.91 -4.95
CA ARG A 173 -8.42 8.15 -3.54
C ARG A 173 -9.46 7.16 -3.01
N LEU A 174 -10.55 6.98 -3.75
CA LEU A 174 -11.63 6.07 -3.36
C LEU A 174 -11.16 4.60 -3.29
N VAL A 175 -10.34 4.17 -4.24
CA VAL A 175 -9.71 2.84 -4.26
C VAL A 175 -8.86 2.61 -3.00
N PHE A 176 -8.03 3.59 -2.62
CA PHE A 176 -7.20 3.48 -1.41
C PHE A 176 -8.04 3.46 -0.14
N ASP A 177 -9.02 4.35 -0.03
CA ASP A 177 -9.92 4.39 1.13
C ASP A 177 -10.68 3.06 1.29
N HIS A 178 -11.11 2.47 0.16
CA HIS A 178 -11.78 1.17 0.11
C HIS A 178 -10.88 0.01 0.55
N THR A 179 -9.64 -0.03 0.07
CA THR A 179 -8.74 -1.17 0.30
C THR A 179 -8.08 -1.15 1.65
N ILE A 180 -7.64 0.01 2.14
CA ILE A 180 -6.88 0.12 3.39
C ILE A 180 -7.72 -0.32 4.60
N ALA A 181 -9.03 -0.07 4.59
CA ALA A 181 -9.93 -0.56 5.62
C ALA A 181 -9.86 -2.10 5.78
N CYS A 182 -9.71 -2.84 4.68
CA CYS A 182 -9.63 -4.31 4.66
C CYS A 182 -8.24 -4.85 5.03
N LEU A 183 -7.18 -4.04 4.87
CA LEU A 183 -5.82 -4.41 5.27
C LEU A 183 -5.61 -4.42 6.80
N ARG A 184 -6.62 -4.04 7.59
CA ARG A 184 -6.57 -3.97 9.07
C ARG A 184 -6.64 -5.33 9.78
N GLY A 185 -6.91 -6.43 9.07
CA GLY A 185 -7.06 -7.76 9.66
C GLY A 185 -5.78 -8.31 10.34
N GLY A 186 -5.86 -8.63 11.63
CA GLY A 186 -4.79 -9.31 12.37
C GLY A 186 -4.81 -10.82 12.13
N SER A 187 -3.77 -11.35 11.49
CA SER A 187 -3.65 -12.79 11.26
C SER A 187 -2.89 -13.48 12.41
N ALA A 188 -3.34 -14.69 12.78
CA ALA A 188 -2.77 -15.53 13.84
C ALA A 188 -1.51 -16.30 13.37
N MET A 189 -0.64 -15.63 12.62
CA MET A 189 0.61 -16.21 12.10
C MET A 189 1.72 -16.27 13.15
N ALA A 190 2.68 -17.16 12.91
CA ALA A 190 3.92 -17.20 13.68
C ALA A 190 4.73 -15.93 13.41
N LYS A 191 5.20 -15.30 14.49
CA LYS A 191 5.83 -13.98 14.44
C LYS A 191 7.18 -14.02 15.14
N LYS A 192 8.21 -13.51 14.48
CA LYS A 192 9.43 -13.04 15.17
C LYS A 192 9.07 -11.77 15.91
N ARG A 193 9.66 -11.50 17.08
CA ARG A 193 9.36 -10.28 17.81
C ARG A 193 10.61 -9.44 18.03
N LEU A 194 10.53 -8.18 17.64
CA LEU A 194 11.51 -7.16 17.93
C LEU A 194 10.94 -6.24 19.01
N GLU A 195 11.72 -5.99 20.06
CA GLU A 195 11.32 -5.08 21.12
C GLU A 195 12.50 -4.19 21.52
N TRP A 196 12.22 -2.90 21.67
CA TRP A 196 13.17 -1.94 22.25
C TRP A 196 12.43 -0.73 22.80
N ASN A 197 13.01 -0.09 23.81
CA ASN A 197 12.58 1.21 24.31
C ASN A 197 13.42 2.31 23.68
N ARG A 198 12.79 3.46 23.51
CA ARG A 198 13.41 4.68 23.04
C ARG A 198 12.73 5.86 23.75
N GLY A 199 13.49 6.54 24.61
CA GLY A 199 12.90 7.49 25.56
C GLY A 199 11.85 6.81 26.44
N ASP A 200 10.66 7.40 26.51
CA ASP A 200 9.51 6.91 27.28
C ASP A 200 8.59 5.94 26.49
N THR A 201 8.99 5.54 25.28
CA THR A 201 8.18 4.67 24.40
C THR A 201 8.83 3.31 24.18
N ARG A 202 8.06 2.24 24.39
CA ARG A 202 8.41 0.87 24.00
C ARG A 202 7.87 0.58 22.61
N HIS A 203 8.73 0.16 21.70
CA HIS A 203 8.35 -0.30 20.37
C HIS A 203 8.34 -1.82 20.35
N VAL A 204 7.27 -2.40 19.80
CA VAL A 204 7.10 -3.84 19.61
C VAL A 204 6.74 -4.08 18.15
N ILE A 205 7.55 -4.84 17.42
CA ILE A 205 7.26 -5.24 16.03
C ILE A 205 7.14 -6.75 15.97
N ASP A 206 5.93 -7.22 15.63
CA ASP A 206 5.68 -8.60 15.23
C ASP A 206 6.02 -8.77 13.75
N VAL A 207 7.06 -9.55 13.42
CA VAL A 207 7.55 -9.75 12.05
C VAL A 207 7.08 -11.10 11.51
N VAL A 208 6.39 -11.07 10.37
CA VAL A 208 5.93 -12.23 9.60
C VAL A 208 6.79 -12.36 8.35
N ASP A 209 7.51 -13.47 8.26
CA ASP A 209 8.35 -13.81 7.10
C ASP A 209 7.49 -14.40 5.98
N LEU A 210 7.44 -13.71 4.84
CA LEU A 210 6.66 -14.11 3.68
C LEU A 210 7.39 -15.13 2.80
N GLU A 211 8.69 -15.40 2.92
CA GLU A 211 9.40 -16.39 2.07
C GLU A 211 9.24 -17.82 2.61
N GLY A 212 8.93 -17.96 3.90
CA GLY A 212 8.64 -19.25 4.53
C GLY A 212 9.91 -19.96 4.99
N GLY A 213 10.50 -19.48 6.09
CA GLY A 213 11.49 -20.18 6.88
C GLY A 213 10.92 -20.75 8.18
N ASP A 214 11.67 -21.64 8.85
CA ASP A 214 11.39 -22.01 10.25
C ASP A 214 11.47 -20.75 11.12
N VAL A 215 10.31 -20.20 11.46
CA VAL A 215 10.19 -19.03 12.33
C VAL A 215 10.61 -19.44 13.74
N LYS A 216 11.86 -19.14 14.12
CA LYS A 216 12.24 -19.14 15.54
C LYS A 216 11.48 -18.00 16.22
N GLU A 217 10.42 -18.35 16.94
CA GLU A 217 9.73 -17.43 17.85
C GLU A 217 10.73 -17.00 18.95
N GLY A 218 10.92 -15.69 19.10
CA GLY A 218 11.86 -15.14 20.08
C GLY A 218 12.42 -13.77 19.69
N PRO A 219 13.22 -13.14 20.58
CA PRO A 219 13.92 -11.91 20.28
C PRO A 219 14.96 -12.13 19.18
N VAL A 220 14.97 -11.26 18.18
CA VAL A 220 15.80 -11.38 16.97
C VAL A 220 16.84 -10.25 16.93
N SER A 221 18.07 -10.54 16.48
CA SER A 221 19.08 -9.51 16.24
C SER A 221 18.84 -8.86 14.87
N GLY A 222 19.24 -7.59 14.66
CA GLY A 222 18.91 -6.88 13.42
C GLY A 222 19.46 -7.49 12.14
N TYR A 223 20.56 -8.21 12.29
CA TYR A 223 21.20 -8.96 11.21
C TYR A 223 20.38 -10.19 10.77
N ASP A 224 19.48 -10.69 11.62
CA ASP A 224 18.68 -11.89 11.37
C ASP A 224 17.31 -11.61 10.71
N LEU A 225 17.00 -10.35 10.42
CA LEU A 225 15.70 -9.96 9.86
C LEU A 225 15.58 -10.29 8.37
N GLY A 226 16.69 -10.43 7.64
CA GLY A 226 16.71 -10.77 6.21
C GLY A 226 16.10 -9.73 5.27
N CYS A 227 15.34 -8.77 5.80
CA CYS A 227 14.60 -7.72 5.08
C CYS A 227 15.39 -6.42 5.06
N ARG A 228 15.89 -6.02 3.88
CA ARG A 228 16.65 -4.78 3.68
C ARG A 228 15.89 -3.50 4.09
N PRO A 229 14.64 -3.26 3.65
CA PRO A 229 13.93 -2.04 4.02
C PRO A 229 13.69 -1.95 5.54
N LEU A 230 13.28 -3.05 6.19
CA LEU A 230 13.10 -3.08 7.64
C LEU A 230 14.41 -2.87 8.40
N GLY A 231 15.49 -3.51 7.97
CA GLY A 231 16.82 -3.32 8.55
C GLY A 231 17.27 -1.86 8.47
N THR A 232 17.03 -1.20 7.33
CA THR A 232 17.35 0.22 7.12
C THR A 232 16.57 1.13 8.06
N MET A 233 15.25 0.91 8.20
CA MET A 233 14.42 1.70 9.12
C MET A 233 14.86 1.52 10.58
N ILE A 234 15.13 0.29 11.00
CA ILE A 234 15.52 0.02 12.39
C ILE A 234 16.92 0.59 12.70
N ALA A 235 17.84 0.54 11.74
CA ALA A 235 19.15 1.21 11.87
C ALA A 235 18.98 2.72 12.04
N GLY A 236 18.12 3.35 11.23
CA GLY A 236 17.77 4.77 11.36
C GLY A 236 17.14 5.12 12.72
N ALA A 237 16.37 4.20 13.31
CA ALA A 237 15.82 4.34 14.67
C ALA A 237 16.89 4.28 15.78
N GLY A 238 18.15 4.00 15.45
CA GLY A 238 19.25 3.89 16.40
C GLY A 238 19.17 2.63 17.26
N TRP A 239 18.61 1.54 16.73
CA TRP A 239 18.59 0.26 17.44
C TRP A 239 19.93 -0.47 17.30
N GLU A 240 20.54 -0.77 18.44
CA GLU A 240 21.86 -1.43 18.54
C GLU A 240 21.75 -2.90 18.98
N GLY A 241 20.55 -3.50 18.87
CA GLY A 241 20.27 -4.89 19.25
C GLY A 241 19.55 -5.03 20.61
N PRO A 242 19.33 -6.28 21.07
CA PRO A 242 18.59 -6.57 22.29
C PRO A 242 19.41 -6.18 23.54
N ARG A 243 19.41 -4.90 23.90
CA ARG A 243 19.91 -4.45 25.20
C ARG A 243 18.86 -4.76 26.27
N ARG A 244 19.31 -5.28 27.42
CA ARG A 244 18.52 -5.20 28.66
C ARG A 244 18.35 -3.72 28.98
N GLN A 245 17.13 -3.23 28.94
CA GLN A 245 16.83 -1.84 29.26
C GLN A 245 16.28 -1.74 30.68
N GLU A 246 16.80 -0.74 31.40
CA GLU A 246 16.37 -0.35 32.73
C GLU A 246 15.40 0.83 32.61
N GLY A 247 14.19 0.69 33.19
CA GLY A 247 13.14 1.72 33.19
C GLY A 247 11.82 1.23 32.58
N GLU A 248 10.69 1.56 33.22
CA GLU A 248 9.35 1.35 32.68
C GLU A 248 9.04 2.41 31.61
N ALA A 249 8.79 1.99 30.38
CA ALA A 249 8.26 2.87 29.35
C ALA A 249 6.83 3.30 29.70
N LYS A 250 6.50 4.58 29.48
CA LYS A 250 5.16 5.12 29.73
C LYS A 250 4.17 4.77 28.63
N THR A 251 4.65 4.57 27.41
CA THR A 251 3.82 4.28 26.23
C THR A 251 4.35 3.05 25.49
N THR A 252 3.47 2.32 24.80
CA THR A 252 3.87 1.21 23.93
C THR A 252 3.28 1.42 22.54
N LYS A 253 4.12 1.29 21.51
CA LYS A 253 3.73 1.28 20.10
C LYS A 253 3.93 -0.11 19.51
N ASN A 254 2.84 -0.74 19.11
CA ASN A 254 2.77 -2.03 18.48
C ASN A 254 2.68 -1.89 16.97
N TRP A 255 3.45 -2.72 16.29
CA TRP A 255 3.54 -2.81 14.85
C TRP A 255 3.50 -4.26 14.43
N ILE A 256 3.07 -4.49 13.20
CA ILE A 256 3.24 -5.76 12.52
C ILE A 256 3.88 -5.50 11.16
N ALA A 257 4.94 -6.26 10.89
CA ALA A 257 5.70 -6.21 9.67
C ALA A 257 5.50 -7.50 8.90
N PHE A 258 5.25 -7.41 7.60
CA PHE A 258 5.29 -8.54 6.68
C PHE A 258 6.47 -8.31 5.75
N THR A 259 7.39 -9.26 5.75
CA THR A 259 8.71 -9.05 5.19
C THR A 259 9.07 -10.12 4.20
N ASP A 260 9.67 -9.67 3.10
CA ASP A 260 10.52 -10.45 2.21
C ASP A 260 11.93 -9.81 2.27
N LYS A 261 12.92 -10.40 1.61
CA LYS A 261 14.28 -9.86 1.47
C LYS A 261 14.30 -8.39 1.06
N ASP A 262 13.53 -8.04 0.04
CA ASP A 262 13.53 -6.71 -0.56
C ASP A 262 12.24 -5.93 -0.31
N GLN A 263 11.29 -6.48 0.47
CA GLN A 263 9.95 -5.90 0.63
C GLN A 263 9.52 -5.83 2.10
N LEU A 264 8.87 -4.73 2.46
CA LEU A 264 8.31 -4.49 3.77
C LEU A 264 6.91 -3.91 3.66
N SER A 265 5.95 -4.60 4.25
CA SER A 265 4.69 -4.00 4.68
C SER A 265 4.74 -3.78 6.18
N LEU A 266 4.66 -2.54 6.66
CA LEU A 266 4.68 -2.20 8.08
C LEU A 266 3.40 -1.47 8.43
N ARG A 267 2.67 -1.96 9.42
CA ARG A 267 1.47 -1.27 9.91
C ARG A 267 1.48 -1.16 11.42
N GLY A 268 0.99 -0.02 11.92
CA GLY A 268 0.71 0.13 13.33
C GLY A 268 -0.59 -0.58 13.71
N THR A 269 -0.65 -1.12 14.92
CA THR A 269 -1.81 -1.89 15.41
C THR A 269 -2.54 -1.25 16.58
N ASP A 270 -2.04 -0.10 17.05
CA ASP A 270 -2.68 0.66 18.12
C ASP A 270 -3.63 1.71 17.56
N ASP A 271 -4.62 2.10 18.35
CA ASP A 271 -5.58 3.15 17.96
C ASP A 271 -4.90 4.49 17.64
N ASP A 272 -3.78 4.80 18.30
CA ASP A 272 -2.99 6.02 18.09
C ASP A 272 -1.88 5.86 17.02
N ASN A 273 -1.79 4.67 16.39
CA ASN A 273 -0.77 4.32 15.41
C ASN A 273 -1.40 3.75 14.14
N ARG A 274 -2.25 4.54 13.49
CA ARG A 274 -2.98 4.13 12.28
C ARG A 274 -2.19 4.46 11.02
N LEU A 275 -1.05 3.80 10.93
CA LEU A 275 -0.09 3.97 9.85
C LEU A 275 0.05 2.68 9.06
N TYR A 276 0.17 2.85 7.75
CA TYR A 276 0.49 1.79 6.82
C TYR A 276 1.65 2.23 5.93
N LEU A 277 2.66 1.40 5.81
CA LEU A 277 3.85 1.64 5.00
C LEU A 277 4.10 0.42 4.13
N GLU A 278 4.34 0.64 2.85
CA GLU A 278 4.88 -0.35 1.93
C GLU A 278 6.18 0.17 1.36
N ALA A 279 7.22 -0.65 1.41
CA ALA A 279 8.52 -0.31 0.86
C ALA A 279 9.08 -1.48 0.07
N THR A 280 9.66 -1.17 -1.09
CA THR A 280 10.51 -2.09 -1.85
C THR A 280 11.90 -1.48 -1.98
N LEU A 281 12.91 -2.27 -1.63
CA LEU A 281 14.32 -1.92 -1.72
C LEU A 281 15.12 -3.09 -2.31
N SER A 282 14.99 -3.25 -3.61
CA SER A 282 15.69 -4.21 -4.46
C SER A 282 17.05 -3.69 -4.94
N GLY A 283 17.22 -2.36 -5.02
CA GLY A 283 18.38 -1.71 -5.64
C GLY A 283 18.21 -1.43 -7.14
N HIS A 284 17.01 -1.68 -7.69
CA HIS A 284 16.63 -1.27 -9.03
C HIS A 284 15.68 -0.08 -8.94
N THR A 285 16.07 1.08 -9.48
CA THR A 285 15.31 2.34 -9.44
C THR A 285 13.85 2.18 -9.88
N ASP A 286 13.62 1.40 -10.93
CA ASP A 286 12.28 1.18 -11.49
C ASP A 286 11.39 0.32 -10.57
N ALA A 287 11.96 -0.40 -9.60
CA ALA A 287 11.24 -1.29 -8.70
C ALA A 287 11.17 -0.76 -7.26
N ASP A 288 12.07 0.15 -6.88
CA ASP A 288 12.14 0.69 -5.53
C ASP A 288 11.10 1.79 -5.33
N PHE A 289 10.31 1.66 -4.27
CA PHE A 289 9.28 2.64 -3.91
C PHE A 289 9.03 2.64 -2.40
N ALA A 290 8.51 3.75 -1.90
CA ALA A 290 7.92 3.85 -0.57
C ALA A 290 6.53 4.47 -0.69
N PHE A 291 5.52 3.74 -0.23
CA PHE A 291 4.15 4.20 -0.09
C PHE A 291 3.80 4.27 1.38
N PHE A 292 2.97 5.25 1.71
CA PHE A 292 2.57 5.52 3.05
C PHE A 292 1.10 5.95 3.10
N PHE A 293 0.41 5.52 4.14
CA PHE A 293 -0.92 6.00 4.47
C PHE A 293 -1.02 6.30 5.96
N ALA A 294 -1.50 7.49 6.27
CA ALA A 294 -1.83 7.92 7.61
C ALA A 294 -3.33 8.20 7.69
N GLU A 295 -3.99 7.59 8.66
CA GLU A 295 -5.37 7.95 8.98
C GLU A 295 -5.44 9.24 9.78
N ASP A 296 -6.54 9.96 9.62
CA ASP A 296 -6.83 11.13 10.44
C ASP A 296 -6.84 10.77 11.94
N PRO A 297 -6.33 11.66 12.80
CA PRO A 297 -5.92 13.05 12.51
C PRO A 297 -4.43 13.21 12.16
N LEU A 298 -3.71 12.14 11.81
CA LEU A 298 -2.26 12.20 11.66
C LEU A 298 -1.87 12.85 10.33
N ASP A 299 -1.15 13.97 10.37
CA ASP A 299 -0.67 14.64 9.16
C ASP A 299 0.68 14.07 8.71
N PRO A 300 0.76 13.34 7.58
CA PRO A 300 2.01 12.80 7.07
C PRO A 300 3.08 13.86 6.80
N LYS A 301 2.70 15.11 6.48
CA LYS A 301 3.68 16.18 6.25
C LYS A 301 4.53 16.50 7.48
N SER A 302 4.08 16.13 8.68
CA SER A 302 4.83 16.36 9.92
C SER A 302 6.05 15.44 10.08
N PHE A 303 6.09 14.29 9.39
CA PHE A 303 7.17 13.31 9.53
C PHE A 303 7.65 12.69 8.21
N LEU A 304 7.01 12.94 7.07
CA LEU A 304 7.55 12.50 5.79
C LEU A 304 8.71 13.42 5.33
N PRO A 305 9.72 12.88 4.63
CA PRO A 305 10.70 13.68 3.90
C PRO A 305 10.03 14.55 2.82
N GLU A 306 10.67 15.66 2.44
CA GLU A 306 10.13 16.62 1.44
C GLU A 306 9.89 16.00 0.06
N ALA A 307 10.58 14.91 -0.28
CA ALA A 307 10.45 14.21 -1.55
C ALA A 307 9.13 13.43 -1.72
N PHE A 308 8.33 13.27 -0.66
CA PHE A 308 7.05 12.57 -0.76
C PHE A 308 5.97 13.46 -1.36
N HIS A 309 5.30 12.95 -2.39
CA HIS A 309 4.02 13.51 -2.82
C HIS A 309 2.94 13.11 -1.82
N VAL A 310 2.07 14.03 -1.45
CA VAL A 310 1.01 13.80 -0.44
C VAL A 310 -0.34 14.19 -1.00
N GLU A 311 -1.28 13.24 -0.99
CA GLU A 311 -2.67 13.44 -1.37
C GLU A 311 -3.59 13.19 -0.18
N LYS A 312 -4.54 14.10 0.05
CA LYS A 312 -5.57 13.92 1.08
C LYS A 312 -6.68 13.01 0.57
N THR A 313 -7.21 12.20 1.47
CA THR A 313 -8.38 11.33 1.24
C THR A 313 -9.44 11.60 2.30
N VAL A 314 -10.57 10.88 2.26
CA VAL A 314 -11.62 11.02 3.28
C VAL A 314 -11.19 10.40 4.61
N LEU A 315 -10.32 9.38 4.56
CA LEU A 315 -9.85 8.66 5.74
C LEU A 315 -8.54 9.22 6.33
N GLY A 316 -7.84 10.09 5.60
CA GLY A 316 -6.61 10.73 6.05
C GLY A 316 -5.77 11.24 4.89
N ALA A 317 -4.57 10.68 4.73
CA ALA A 317 -3.68 11.06 3.64
C ALA A 317 -2.80 9.90 3.18
N MET A 318 -2.69 9.78 1.86
CA MET A 318 -1.76 8.88 1.18
C MET A 318 -0.53 9.68 0.73
N ALA A 319 0.62 9.04 0.79
CA ALA A 319 1.85 9.64 0.33
C ALA A 319 2.75 8.60 -0.33
N TRP A 320 3.53 9.04 -1.30
CA TRP A 320 4.42 8.15 -2.02
C TRP A 320 5.68 8.85 -2.47
N ASN A 321 6.70 8.03 -2.68
CA ASN A 321 7.97 8.43 -3.22
C ASN A 321 8.45 7.31 -4.15
N TYR A 322 8.70 7.63 -5.41
CA TYR A 322 9.10 6.71 -6.46
C TYR A 322 10.18 7.35 -7.36
N ASP A 323 10.84 6.53 -8.17
CA ASP A 323 11.89 6.94 -9.12
C ASP A 323 13.13 7.58 -8.46
N LEU A 324 13.38 7.23 -7.19
CA LEU A 324 14.61 7.59 -6.51
C LEU A 324 15.72 6.56 -6.76
N PRO A 325 16.98 6.99 -6.94
CA PRO A 325 18.13 6.12 -6.80
C PRO A 325 18.06 5.32 -5.50
N GLY A 326 18.49 4.05 -5.51
CA GLY A 326 18.38 3.18 -4.33
C GLY A 326 19.03 3.75 -3.06
N GLN A 327 20.08 4.56 -3.19
CA GLN A 327 20.73 5.27 -2.07
C GLN A 327 19.81 6.32 -1.42
N ASP A 328 19.03 7.05 -2.23
CA ASP A 328 18.09 8.07 -1.73
C ASP A 328 16.85 7.41 -1.10
N MET A 329 16.46 6.23 -1.60
CA MET A 329 15.45 5.39 -0.96
C MET A 329 15.92 4.87 0.40
N GLU A 330 17.15 4.34 0.49
CA GLU A 330 17.75 3.91 1.77
C GLU A 330 17.81 5.05 2.78
N TYR A 331 18.24 6.24 2.34
CA TYR A 331 18.25 7.44 3.17
C TYR A 331 16.84 7.82 3.65
N SER A 332 15.85 7.81 2.75
CA SER A 332 14.45 8.10 3.07
C SER A 332 13.89 7.11 4.09
N LEU A 333 14.13 5.81 3.91
CA LEU A 333 13.71 4.76 4.85
C LEU A 333 14.40 4.91 6.21
N SER A 334 15.69 5.26 6.24
CA SER A 334 16.41 5.54 7.48
C SER A 334 15.81 6.73 8.25
N GLN A 335 15.50 7.82 7.55
CA GLN A 335 14.83 9.00 8.14
C GLN A 335 13.43 8.66 8.66
N LEU A 336 12.66 7.87 7.92
CA LEU A 336 11.35 7.37 8.37
C LEU A 336 11.49 6.49 9.62
N GLY A 337 12.48 5.62 9.64
CA GLY A 337 12.82 4.81 10.81
C GLY A 337 13.12 5.65 12.05
N ALA A 338 13.95 6.69 11.90
CA ALA A 338 14.24 7.65 12.97
C ALA A 338 12.98 8.33 13.50
N ARG A 339 12.08 8.79 12.62
CA ARG A 339 10.87 9.54 13.00
C ARG A 339 9.75 8.66 13.56
N LEU A 340 9.51 7.49 12.95
CA LEU A 340 8.41 6.59 13.34
C LEU A 340 8.78 5.69 14.53
N LEU A 341 10.05 5.26 14.57
CA LEU A 341 10.51 4.22 15.49
C LEU A 341 11.66 4.68 16.43
N GLY A 342 12.23 5.86 16.20
CA GLY A 342 13.33 6.43 17.00
C GLY A 342 12.89 7.42 18.08
N GLY A 343 11.59 7.68 18.21
CA GLY A 343 11.01 8.68 19.12
C GLY A 343 11.22 10.11 18.59
N MET A 344 10.17 10.94 18.63
CA MET A 344 10.29 12.39 18.41
C MET A 344 10.96 13.07 19.60
#